data_AF-A0A7J6ET96-F1
#
_entry.id   AF-A0A7J6ET96-F1
#
_cell.length_a   1.000
_cell.length_b   1.000
_cell.length_c   1.000
_cell.angle_alpha   90.00
_cell.angle_beta   90.00
_cell.angle_gamma   90.00
#
_symmetry.space_group_name_H-M   'P 1'
#
loop_
_entity.id
_entity.type
_entity.pdbx_description
1 polymer ?
#
loop_
_entity_poly.entity_id
_entity_poly.type
_entity_poly.pdbx_seq_one_letter_code
_entity_poly.pdbx_strand_id
1 'polypeptide(L)' 'MDFNLIPSASSTESNVFYLKMKGDYHRYLAEFKDIAVADLASTHPIRLGLALNFSVFYYEILNKFDKACTLANTGFGRD' A
#
# COMPACT_ATOMS: atom_id res chain seq x y z
N MET A 1 7.97 34.29 0.06
CA MET A 1 7.48 33.00 0.59
C MET A 1 7.72 31.93 -0.46
N ASP A 2 8.98 31.53 -0.57
CA ASP A 2 9.52 30.18 -0.75
C ASP A 2 8.79 29.19 -1.68
N PHE A 3 8.83 29.48 -2.98
CA PHE A 3 8.62 28.49 -4.06
C PHE A 3 9.87 27.64 -4.36
N ASN A 4 10.71 27.38 -3.35
CA ASN A 4 12.03 26.76 -3.54
C ASN A 4 12.19 25.38 -2.87
N LEU A 5 11.14 24.56 -2.87
CA LEU A 5 11.28 23.10 -2.89
C LEU A 5 10.79 22.69 -4.28
N ILE A 6 11.58 22.39 -5.31
CA ILE A 6 12.78 21.56 -5.39
C ILE A 6 13.51 22.01 -6.69
N PRO A 7 14.76 22.52 -6.65
CA PRO A 7 15.55 22.62 -7.86
C PRO A 7 16.12 21.23 -8.15
N SER A 8 15.59 20.53 -9.15
CA SER A 8 16.23 19.37 -9.78
C SER A 8 16.61 18.23 -8.81
N ALA A 9 15.64 17.62 -8.12
CA ALA A 9 15.81 16.21 -7.79
C ALA A 9 15.81 15.47 -9.14
N SER A 10 16.97 14.91 -9.51
CA SER A 10 17.10 14.17 -10.76
C SER A 10 15.98 13.12 -10.81
N SER A 11 15.33 12.95 -11.97
CA SER A 11 14.25 11.95 -12.10
C SER A 11 14.68 10.55 -11.63
N THR A 12 15.98 10.28 -11.62
CA THR A 12 16.59 9.04 -11.11
C THR A 12 16.53 8.96 -9.57
N GLU A 13 16.91 10.00 -8.83
CA GLU A 13 16.84 9.98 -7.36
C GLU A 13 15.40 9.91 -6.85
N SER A 14 14.47 10.65 -7.47
CA SER A 14 13.05 10.56 -7.12
C SER A 14 12.47 9.17 -7.40
N ASN A 15 12.88 8.52 -8.50
CA ASN A 15 12.49 7.15 -8.79
C ASN A 15 13.07 6.15 -7.79
N VAL A 16 14.34 6.29 -7.39
CA VAL A 16 14.95 5.45 -6.37
C VAL A 16 14.26 5.65 -5.02
N PHE A 17 13.94 6.88 -4.64
CA PHE A 17 13.23 7.19 -3.42
C PHE A 17 11.81 6.60 -3.42
N TYR A 18 11.08 6.74 -4.52
CA TYR A 18 9.77 6.13 -4.73
C TYR A 18 9.82 4.61 -4.65
N LEU A 19 10.78 3.97 -5.32
CA LEU A 19 10.96 2.52 -5.29
C LEU A 19 11.34 2.01 -3.91
N LYS A 20 12.18 2.75 -3.17
CA LYS A 20 12.50 2.46 -1.76
C LYS A 20 11.24 2.54 -0.89
N MET A 21 10.48 3.63 -0.97
CA MET A 21 9.22 3.80 -0.23
C MET A 21 8.22 2.68 -0.55
N LYS A 22 8.09 2.32 -1.83
CA LYS A 22 7.26 1.18 -2.27
C LYS A 22 7.76 -0.15 -1.71
N GLY A 23 9.07 -0.38 -1.70
CA GLY A 23 9.69 -1.58 -1.14
C GLY A 23 9.47 -1.71 0.36
N ASP A 24 9.68 -0.62 1.10
CA ASP A 24 9.45 -0.57 2.55
C ASP A 24 7.96 -0.77 2.90
N TYR A 25 7.05 -0.21 2.10
CA TYR A 25 5.62 -0.45 2.24
C TYR A 25 5.26 -1.92 2.00
N HIS A 26 5.80 -2.54 0.94
CA HIS A 26 5.60 -3.96 0.67
C HIS A 26 6.16 -4.86 1.77
N ARG A 27 7.32 -4.53 2.33
CA ARG A 27 7.95 -5.28 3.42
C ARG A 27 7.14 -5.18 4.72
N TYR A 28 6.78 -3.96 5.13
CA TYR A 28 5.89 -3.73 6.26
C TYR A 28 4.60 -4.53 6.08
N LEU A 29 3.96 -4.42 4.93
CA LEU A 29 2.72 -5.15 4.71
C LEU A 29 2.89 -6.67 4.66
N ALA A 30 3.98 -7.23 4.14
CA ALA A 30 4.20 -8.67 4.15
C ALA A 30 4.33 -9.20 5.59
N GLU A 31 5.16 -8.55 6.40
CA GLU A 31 5.36 -8.92 7.82
C GLU A 31 4.06 -8.81 8.61
N PHE A 32 3.31 -7.71 8.45
CA PHE A 32 2.09 -7.47 9.22
C PHE A 32 0.87 -8.24 8.69
N LYS A 33 0.76 -8.46 7.38
CA LYS A 33 -0.35 -9.21 6.78
C LYS A 33 -0.30 -10.66 7.24
N ASP A 34 0.86 -11.29 7.23
CA ASP A 34 0.98 -12.71 7.60
C ASP A 34 0.61 -12.92 9.08
N ILE A 35 1.05 -12.01 9.95
CA ILE A 35 0.66 -11.98 11.37
C ILE A 35 -0.85 -11.73 11.51
N ALA A 36 -1.40 -10.73 10.82
CA ALA A 36 -2.82 -10.40 10.90
C ALA A 36 -3.73 -11.51 10.35
N VAL A 37 -3.30 -12.25 9.33
CA VAL A 37 -4.08 -13.37 8.77
C VAL A 37 -4.04 -14.59 9.68
N ALA A 38 -2.91 -14.84 10.35
CA ALA A 38 -2.74 -15.95 11.28
C ALA A 38 -3.50 -15.73 12.60
N ASP A 39 -3.42 -14.53 13.17
CA ASP A 39 -3.87 -14.27 14.53
C ASP A 39 -5.20 -13.50 14.63
N LEU A 40 -5.68 -12.89 13.54
CA LEU A 40 -6.91 -12.06 13.55
C LEU A 40 -8.00 -12.62 12.64
N ALA A 41 -9.24 -12.61 13.14
CA ALA A 41 -10.43 -12.95 12.37
C ALA A 41 -10.57 -12.07 11.12
N SER A 42 -11.18 -12.60 10.05
CA SER A 42 -11.39 -11.88 8.78
C SER A 42 -12.16 -10.56 8.93
N THR A 43 -12.99 -10.43 9.96
CA THR A 43 -13.77 -9.24 10.29
C THR A 43 -13.07 -8.28 11.27
N HIS A 44 -11.85 -8.60 11.72
CA HIS A 44 -11.15 -7.80 12.72
C HIS A 44 -10.77 -6.42 12.16
N PRO A 45 -11.00 -5.31 12.90
CA PRO A 45 -10.76 -3.95 12.41
C PRO A 45 -9.34 -3.70 11.87
N ILE A 46 -8.32 -4.29 12.49
CA ILE A 46 -6.92 -4.19 12.02
C ILE A 46 -6.74 -4.89 10.66
N ARG A 47 -7.35 -6.05 10.46
CA ARG A 47 -7.26 -6.81 9.20
C ARG A 47 -8.03 -6.11 8.07
N LEU A 48 -9.18 -5.53 8.39
CA LEU A 48 -9.94 -4.69 7.46
C LEU A 48 -9.18 -3.41 7.09
N GLY A 49 -8.54 -2.75 8.07
CA GLY A 49 -7.71 -1.57 7.84
C GLY A 49 -6.51 -1.88 6.93
N LEU A 50 -5.84 -3.01 7.12
CA LEU A 50 -4.77 -3.47 6.24
C LEU A 50 -5.27 -3.76 4.82
N ALA A 51 -6.43 -4.41 4.67
CA ALA A 51 -7.04 -4.67 3.36
C ALA A 51 -7.39 -3.38 2.62
N LEU A 52 -7.97 -2.39 3.33
CA LEU A 52 -8.29 -1.08 2.78
C LEU A 52 -7.02 -0.35 2.32
N ASN A 53 -6.00 -0.30 3.17
CA ASN A 53 -4.71 0.31 2.83
C ASN A 53 -4.10 -0.33 1.57
N PHE A 54 -4.23 -1.64 1.41
CA PHE A 54 -3.74 -2.35 0.23
C PHE A 54 -4.51 -1.98 -1.04
N SER A 55 -5.84 -1.89 -0.96
CA SER A 55 -6.67 -1.41 -2.07
C SER A 55 -6.27 0.01 -2.50
N VAL A 56 -6.10 0.93 -1.56
CA VAL A 56 -5.70 2.32 -1.82
C VAL A 56 -4.32 2.37 -2.48
N PHE A 57 -3.35 1.60 -1.99
CA PHE A 57 -2.02 1.53 -2.58
C PHE A 57 -2.03 1.02 -4.03
N TYR A 58 -2.79 -0.03 -4.31
CA TYR A 58 -2.91 -0.54 -5.68
C TYR A 58 -3.57 0.46 -6.63
N TYR A 59 -4.53 1.24 -6.12
CA TYR A 59 -5.21 2.27 -6.88
C TYR A 59 -4.32 3.50 -7.13
N GLU A 60 -3.82 4.13 -6.07
CA GLU A 60 -3.13 5.44 -6.14
C GLU A 60 -1.68 5.32 -6.55
N ILE A 61 -0.97 4.29 -6.09
CA ILE A 61 0.48 4.17 -6.26
C ILE A 61 0.83 3.29 -7.45
N LEU A 62 0.08 2.21 -7.68
CA LEU A 62 0.37 1.26 -8.75
C LEU A 62 -0.49 1.45 -10.01
N ASN A 63 -1.54 2.27 -9.94
CA ASN A 63 -2.50 2.46 -11.03
C ASN A 63 -3.09 1.13 -11.53
N LYS A 64 -3.23 0.13 -10.64
CA LYS A 64 -3.69 -1.24 -10.90
C LYS A 64 -5.09 -1.44 -10.34
N PHE A 65 -6.06 -0.84 -11.03
CA PHE A 65 -7.46 -0.79 -10.62
C PHE A 65 -8.11 -2.15 -10.38
N ASP A 66 -7.90 -3.13 -11.28
CA ASP A 66 -8.50 -4.46 -11.15
C ASP A 66 -8.06 -5.16 -9.85
N LYS A 67 -6.77 -5.07 -9.54
CA LYS A 67 -6.21 -5.68 -8.34
C LYS A 67 -6.72 -4.99 -7.07
N ALA A 68 -6.82 -3.66 -7.06
CA ALA A 68 -7.39 -2.94 -5.93
C ALA A 68 -8.81 -3.45 -5.60
N CYS A 69 -9.64 -3.61 -6.63
CA CYS A 69 -11.01 -4.09 -6.48
C CYS A 69 -11.09 -5.53 -5.95
N THR A 70 -10.29 -6.45 -6.50
CA THR A 70 -10.20 -7.83 -5.99
C THR A 70 -9.77 -7.85 -4.52
N LEU A 71 -8.76 -7.07 -4.16
CA LEU A 71 -8.21 -7.03 -2.81
C LEU A 71 -9.17 -6.44 -1.79
N ALA A 72 -9.95 -5.43 -2.18
CA ALA A 72 -11.06 -4.95 -1.37
C ALA A 72 -12.09 -6.07 -1.15
N ASN A 73 -12.54 -6.75 -2.20
CA ASN A 73 -13.58 -7.79 -2.08
C ASN A 73 -13.13 -8.98 -1.22
N THR A 74 -11.92 -9.51 -1.43
CA THR A 74 -11.36 -10.58 -0.60
C THR A 74 -11.09 -10.11 0.83
N GLY A 75 -10.63 -8.88 1.01
CA GLY A 75 -10.35 -8.29 2.33
C GLY A 75 -11.59 -8.09 3.20
N PHE A 76 -12.74 -7.83 2.60
CA PHE A 76 -14.03 -7.68 3.28
C PHE A 76 -14.84 -8.99 3.35
N GLY A 77 -14.28 -10.14 2.94
CA GLY A 77 -14.95 -11.44 2.99
C GLY A 77 -16.17 -11.53 2.08
N ARG A 78 -16.17 -10.82 0.95
CA ARG A 78 -17.17 -10.99 -0.12
C ARG A 78 -16.70 -12.06 -1.09
N ASP A 79 -16.66 -13.31 -0.64
CA ASP A 79 -16.61 -14.52 -1.46
C ASP A 79 -17.56 -15.56 -0.84
#